data_AF-T2JC74-F1
#
_entry.id   AF-T2JC74-F1
#
_cell.length_a   1.000
_cell.length_b   1.000
_cell.length_c   1.000
_cell.angle_alpha   90.00
_cell.angle_beta   90.00
_cell.angle_gamma   90.00
#
_symmetry.space_group_name_H-M   'P 1'
#
loop_
_entity.id
_entity.type
_entity.pdbx_description
1 polymer ?
#
loop_
_entity_poly.entity_id
_entity_poly.type
_entity_poly.pdbx_seq_one_letter_code
_entity_poly.pdbx_strand_id
1 'polypeptide(L)'
;MLHLIYIVAFTIIAFLAVSNLIRSLITVSMDSQRRYPNRFKSNLPQARKLGNSKKTIHPELLDERGRPINEPLLVMRSVSVEDARQKLDAIYNSSPNSKKETEEE
;
A
#
# COMPACT_ATOMS: atom_id res chain seq x y z
N MET A 1 -14.97 -42.06 -33.90
CA MET A 1 -13.67 -42.30 -33.25
C MET A 1 -12.92 -41.02 -32.87
N LEU A 2 -12.90 -39.94 -33.68
CA LEU A 2 -12.25 -38.66 -33.32
C LEU A 2 -12.94 -37.85 -32.19
N HIS A 3 -14.23 -38.07 -31.95
CA HIS A 3 -14.97 -37.39 -30.87
C HIS A 3 -14.36 -37.59 -29.48
N LEU A 4 -13.78 -38.76 -29.21
CA LEU A 4 -13.16 -39.03 -27.90
C LEU A 4 -11.96 -38.10 -27.66
N ILE A 5 -11.16 -37.84 -28.70
CA ILE A 5 -10.03 -36.90 -28.64
C ILE A 5 -10.53 -35.46 -28.45
N TYR A 6 -11.63 -35.06 -29.12
CA TYR A 6 -12.19 -33.71 -28.94
C TYR A 6 -12.72 -33.48 -27.53
N ILE A 7 -13.40 -34.48 -26.94
CA ILE A 7 -13.87 -34.39 -25.55
C ILE A 7 -12.68 -34.25 -24.61
N VAL A 8 -11.63 -35.06 -24.78
CA VAL A 8 -10.42 -34.96 -23.96
C VAL A 8 -9.75 -33.59 -24.10
N ALA A 9 -9.52 -33.10 -25.32
CA ALA A 9 -8.93 -31.79 -25.54
C ALA A 9 -9.77 -30.65 -24.93
N PHE A 10 -11.09 -30.71 -25.10
CA PHE A 10 -12.02 -29.74 -24.52
C PHE A 10 -11.96 -29.75 -22.99
N THR A 11 -11.92 -30.92 -22.35
CA THR A 11 -11.83 -31.01 -20.88
C THR A 11 -10.55 -30.38 -20.33
N ILE A 12 -9.42 -30.57 -21.02
CA ILE A 12 -8.13 -29.98 -20.62
C ILE A 12 -8.21 -28.44 -20.72
N ILE A 13 -8.70 -27.92 -21.84
CA ILE A 13 -8.83 -26.47 -22.07
C ILE A 13 -9.80 -25.86 -21.06
N ALA A 14 -10.95 -26.50 -20.84
CA ALA A 14 -11.95 -26.04 -19.87
C ALA A 14 -11.38 -26.00 -18.45
N PHE A 15 -10.64 -27.04 -18.03
CA PHE A 15 -10.03 -27.08 -16.70
C PHE A 15 -8.98 -25.98 -16.50
N LEU A 16 -8.15 -25.71 -17.52
CA LEU A 16 -7.19 -24.61 -17.49
C LEU A 16 -7.88 -23.25 -17.40
N ALA A 17 -8.94 -23.03 -18.19
CA ALA A 17 -9.70 -21.79 -18.19
C ALA A 17 -10.38 -21.53 -16.83
N VAL A 18 -11.05 -22.54 -16.26
CA VAL A 18 -11.69 -22.45 -14.94
C VAL A 18 -10.65 -22.19 -13.84
N SER A 19 -9.52 -22.87 -13.88
CA SER A 19 -8.43 -22.65 -12.91
C SER A 19 -7.87 -21.23 -12.99
N ASN A 20 -7.71 -20.71 -14.22
CA ASN A 20 -7.25 -19.33 -14.44
C ASN A 20 -8.28 -18.32 -13.94
N LEU A 21 -9.57 -18.55 -14.23
CA LEU A 21 -10.67 -17.71 -13.75
C LEU A 21 -10.72 -17.66 -12.22
N ILE A 22 -10.61 -18.81 -11.54
CA ILE A 22 -10.59 -18.89 -10.08
C ILE A 22 -9.41 -18.09 -9.51
N ARG A 23 -8.20 -18.23 -10.06
CA ARG A 23 -7.04 -17.44 -9.63
C ARG A 23 -7.24 -15.94 -9.81
N SER A 24 -7.80 -15.54 -10.96
CA SER A 24 -8.13 -14.13 -11.25
C SER A 24 -9.17 -13.61 -10.26
N LEU A 25 -10.23 -14.39 -9.99
CA LEU A 25 -11.29 -14.01 -9.07
C LEU A 25 -10.79 -13.89 -7.63
N ILE A 26 -9.97 -14.83 -7.15
CA ILE A 26 -9.37 -14.79 -5.82
C ILE A 26 -8.50 -13.54 -5.69
N THR A 27 -7.63 -13.26 -6.67
CA THR A 27 -6.77 -12.06 -6.66
C THR A 27 -7.60 -10.78 -6.58
N VAL A 28 -8.63 -10.65 -7.44
CA VAL A 28 -9.52 -9.49 -7.46
C VAL A 28 -10.35 -9.37 -6.17
N SER A 29 -10.81 -10.48 -5.60
CA SER A 29 -11.56 -10.49 -4.33
C SER A 29 -10.71 -10.09 -3.12
N MET A 30 -9.42 -10.47 -3.13
CA MET A 30 -8.47 -10.05 -2.11
C MET A 30 -8.11 -8.56 -2.22
N ASP A 31 -8.06 -8.03 -3.44
CA ASP A 31 -7.88 -6.59 -3.68
C ASP A 31 -9.14 -5.78 -3.34
N SER A 32 -10.35 -6.31 -3.55
CA SER A 32 -11.59 -5.61 -3.18
C SER A 32 -11.84 -5.54 -1.67
N GLN A 33 -11.37 -6.53 -0.89
CA GLN A 33 -11.34 -6.47 0.57
C GLN A 33 -10.24 -5.55 1.13
N ARG A 34 -9.23 -5.18 0.32
CA ARG A 34 -8.17 -4.24 0.71
C ARG A 34 -8.43 -2.85 0.14
N ARG A 35 -9.56 -2.23 0.52
CA ARG A 35 -9.71 -0.76 0.49
C ARG A 35 -8.90 -0.08 1.60
N TYR A 36 -7.64 -0.45 1.75
CA TYR A 36 -6.60 0.39 2.31
C TYR A 36 -5.40 0.25 1.36
N PRO A 37 -4.88 1.34 0.78
CA PRO A 37 -3.86 1.27 -0.24
C PRO A 37 -2.53 0.89 0.38
N ASN A 38 -2.32 -0.40 0.67
CA ASN A 38 -1.02 -0.92 1.02
C ASN A 38 -0.21 -1.15 -0.27
N ARG A 39 0.07 -0.05 -0.98
CA ARG A 39 0.80 -0.02 -2.26
C ARG A 39 2.31 -0.15 -2.03
N PHE A 40 2.74 -1.18 -1.31
CA PHE A 40 4.15 -1.60 -1.21
C PHE A 40 4.29 -3.13 -1.07
N LYS A 41 3.55 -3.89 -1.89
CA LYS A 41 4.04 -5.22 -2.30
C LYS A 41 4.60 -5.11 -3.71
N SER A 42 5.85 -4.67 -3.77
CA SER A 42 6.71 -4.92 -4.92
C SER A 42 6.81 -6.44 -5.11
N ASN A 43 6.09 -6.96 -6.11
CA ASN A 43 6.46 -8.23 -6.73
C ASN A 43 7.79 -8.01 -7.46
N LEU A 44 8.89 -8.04 -6.72
CA LEU A 44 10.21 -8.16 -7.30
C LEU A 44 10.65 -9.62 -7.14
N PRO A 45 10.92 -10.35 -8.24
CA PRO A 45 11.41 -11.71 -8.16
C PRO A 45 12.81 -11.66 -7.56
N GLN A 46 12.94 -12.24 -6.37
CA GLN A 46 14.16 -12.84 -5.80
C GLN A 46 15.49 -12.39 -6.42
N ALA A 47 15.90 -11.16 -6.15
CA ALA A 47 17.24 -10.68 -6.44
C ALA A 47 17.94 -10.32 -5.13
N ARG A 48 18.70 -11.31 -4.63
CA ARG A 48 20.00 -11.18 -3.96
C ARG A 48 20.07 -10.30 -2.70
N LYS A 49 20.48 -10.95 -1.62
CA LYS A 49 21.26 -10.37 -0.50
C LYS A 49 22.13 -9.20 -0.99
N LEU A 50 21.77 -7.96 -0.63
CA LEU A 50 22.73 -6.87 -0.52
C LEU A 50 22.20 -5.78 0.41
N GLY A 51 22.94 -5.53 1.48
CA GLY A 51 22.80 -4.34 2.33
C GLY A 51 21.82 -4.49 3.47
N ASN A 52 22.36 -4.52 4.69
CA ASN A 52 21.69 -4.02 5.89
C ASN A 52 21.34 -2.53 5.66
N SER A 53 20.34 -2.26 4.83
CA SER A 53 19.65 -0.99 4.88
C SER A 53 18.91 -1.01 6.20
N LYS A 54 19.55 -0.45 7.24
CA LYS A 54 18.89 -0.10 8.48
C LYS A 54 17.76 0.82 8.08
N LYS A 55 16.58 0.25 7.83
CA LYS A 55 15.36 0.98 7.57
C LYS A 55 15.22 1.90 8.78
N THR A 56 15.45 3.19 8.59
CA THR A 56 15.26 4.18 9.65
C THR A 56 13.76 4.23 9.90
N ILE A 57 13.30 3.41 10.84
CA ILE A 57 11.89 3.37 11.23
C ILE A 57 11.63 4.67 11.96
N HIS A 58 10.75 5.51 11.40
CA HIS A 58 10.31 6.72 12.09
C HIS A 58 9.60 6.33 13.38
N PRO A 59 9.81 7.03 14.50
CA PRO A 59 9.24 6.67 15.80
C PRO A 59 7.71 6.67 15.79
N GLU A 60 7.07 7.42 14.88
CA GLU A 60 5.61 7.43 14.68
C GLU A 60 5.05 6.12 14.11
N LEU A 61 5.91 5.29 13.52
CA LEU A 61 5.57 3.97 12.96
C LEU A 61 5.79 2.84 13.97
N LEU A 62 5.75 3.16 15.27
CA LEU A 62 5.81 2.19 16.35
C LEU A 62 4.53 2.27 17.19
N ASP A 63 3.94 1.11 17.45
CA ASP A 63 2.86 0.94 18.42
C ASP A 63 3.36 1.19 19.87
N GLU A 64 2.45 1.31 20.84
CA GLU A 64 2.78 1.52 22.26
C GLU A 64 3.74 0.45 22.83
N ARG A 65 3.73 -0.73 22.22
CA ARG A 65 4.60 -1.87 22.55
C ARG A 65 5.92 -1.90 21.75
N GLY A 66 6.22 -0.84 21.00
CA GLY A 66 7.41 -0.75 20.16
C GLY A 66 7.38 -1.63 18.91
N ARG A 67 6.18 -2.09 18.50
CA ARG A 67 6.02 -2.93 17.30
C ARG A 67 5.86 -2.05 16.07
N PRO A 68 6.52 -2.37 14.94
CA PRO A 68 6.39 -1.58 13.73
C PRO A 68 4.97 -1.66 13.17
N ILE A 69 4.38 -0.49 12.90
CA ILE A 69 3.09 -0.31 12.22
C ILE A 69 3.33 0.38 10.89
N ASN A 70 2.48 0.10 9.90
CA ASN A 70 2.67 0.62 8.53
C ASN A 70 2.08 2.03 8.34
N GLU A 71 1.34 2.53 9.33
CA GLU A 71 0.73 3.85 9.36
C GLU A 71 0.88 4.46 10.75
N PRO A 72 1.02 5.79 10.88
CA PRO A 72 1.11 6.44 12.18
C PRO A 72 -0.24 6.39 12.90
N LEU A 73 -0.20 6.27 14.23
CA LEU A 73 -1.40 6.27 15.07
C LEU A 73 -2.11 7.63 15.00
N LEU A 74 -3.20 7.73 14.22
CA LEU A 74 -3.96 8.96 14.07
C LEU A 74 -4.85 9.20 15.30
N VAL A 75 -4.53 10.20 16.13
CA VAL A 75 -5.40 10.65 17.22
C VAL A 75 -6.30 11.79 16.73
N MET A 76 -7.58 11.49 16.51
CA MET A 76 -8.60 12.49 16.18
C MET A 76 -8.86 13.38 17.40
N ARG A 77 -8.61 14.69 17.28
CA ARG A 77 -8.96 15.69 18.30
C ARG A 77 -10.10 16.56 17.79
N SER A 78 -11.12 16.81 18.60
CA SER A 78 -12.12 17.83 18.32
C SER A 78 -11.52 19.21 18.58
N VAL A 79 -11.11 19.91 17.52
CA VAL A 79 -10.58 21.27 17.57
C VAL A 79 -11.47 22.22 16.77
N SER A 80 -11.48 23.50 17.11
CA SER A 80 -12.16 24.50 16.29
C SER A 80 -11.44 24.67 14.95
N VAL A 81 -12.15 25.18 13.94
CA VAL A 81 -11.57 25.43 12.60
C VAL A 81 -10.40 26.41 12.69
N GLU A 82 -10.52 27.42 13.53
CA GLU A 82 -9.51 28.46 13.70
C GLU A 82 -8.24 27.92 14.38
N ASP A 83 -8.38 27.10 15.41
CA ASP A 83 -7.23 26.46 16.07
C ASP A 83 -6.51 25.48 15.14
N ALA A 84 -7.28 24.76 14.30
CA ALA A 84 -6.72 23.86 13.31
C ALA A 84 -5.88 24.62 12.27
N ARG A 85 -6.38 25.79 11.82
CA ARG A 85 -5.68 26.66 10.89
C ARG A 85 -4.37 27.17 11.49
N GLN A 86 -4.42 27.74 12.69
CA GLN A 86 -3.22 28.22 13.39
C GLN A 86 -2.17 27.13 13.58
N LYS A 87 -2.60 25.91 13.93
CA LYS A 87 -1.68 24.78 14.11
C LYS A 87 -1.04 24.33 12.79
N LEU A 88 -1.78 24.34 11.69
CA LEU A 88 -1.23 24.05 10.36
C LEU A 88 -0.21 25.11 9.93
N ASP A 89 -0.53 26.39 10.12
CA ASP A 89 0.38 27.49 9.80
C ASP A 89 1.66 27.41 10.65
N ALA A 90 1.55 27.06 11.93
CA ALA A 90 2.70 26.84 12.81
C ALA A 90 3.60 25.69 12.31
N ILE A 91 3.00 24.57 11.89
CA ILE A 91 3.74 23.42 11.33
C ILE A 91 4.45 23.84 10.04
N TYR A 92 3.78 24.56 9.15
CA TYR A 92 4.35 25.06 7.89
C TYR A 92 5.57 25.96 8.13
N ASN A 93 5.44 26.94 9.02
CA ASN A 93 6.52 27.90 9.33
C ASN A 93 7.69 27.27 10.10
N SER A 94 7.44 26.23 10.90
CA SER A 94 8.50 25.44 11.57
C SER A 94 9.20 24.42 10.64
N SER A 95 8.72 24.35 9.39
CA SER A 95 9.30 23.69 8.22
C SER A 95 10.82 23.80 8.08
N PRO A 96 11.68 22.78 8.33
CA PRO A 96 13.12 22.91 8.06
C PRO A 96 13.46 23.23 6.59
N ASN A 97 12.49 23.10 5.68
CA ASN A 97 12.63 23.31 4.24
C ASN A 97 11.77 24.48 3.71
N SER A 98 11.35 25.43 4.55
CA SER A 98 10.63 26.61 4.06
C SER A 98 11.57 27.46 3.19
N LYS A 99 11.49 27.30 1.87
CA LYS A 99 11.97 28.31 0.93
C LYS A 99 11.18 29.57 1.25
N LYS A 100 11.82 30.57 1.85
CA LYS A 100 11.27 31.93 1.90
C LYS A 100 10.93 32.29 0.45
N GLU A 101 9.65 32.36 0.13
CA GLU A 101 9.21 33.06 -1.06
C GLU A 101 9.62 34.51 -0.82
N THR A 102 10.64 34.93 -1.56
CA THR A 102 11.09 36.31 -1.59
C THR A 102 9.89 37.15 -2.00
N GLU A 103 9.45 38.02 -1.10
CA GLU A 103 8.57 39.14 -1.40
C GLU A 103 9.31 39.98 -2.46
N GLU A 104 8.95 39.82 -3.74
CA GLU A 104 9.31 40.76 -4.80
C GLU A 104 8.24 41.85 -4.82
N GLU A 105 8.66 43.06 -4.44
CA GLU A 105 7.92 44.34 -4.48
C GLU A 105 7.41 44.71 -5.87
#